data_AF-A0A1M4ZH45-F1
#
_entry.id   AF-A0A1M4ZH45-F1
#
_cell.length_a   1.000
_cell.length_b   1.000
_cell.length_c   1.000
_cell.angle_alpha   90.00
_cell.angle_beta   90.00
_cell.angle_gamma   90.00
#
_symmetry.space_group_name_H-M   'P 1'
#
loop_
_entity.id
_entity.type
_entity.pdbx_description
1 polymer ?
#
loop_
_entity_poly.entity_id
_entity_poly.type
_entity_poly.pdbx_seq_one_letter_code
_entity_poly.pdbx_strand_id
1 'polypeptide(L)'
;MSKTKYIKVPVIDRMPEEANCYLTGIGPHKYSQTMNIFINERGNIVKPNYWFEEVPDREQEMKEMLEKARDKFLDLKYDKDMPELEEIQCEIEELLNSIK
;
A
#
# COMPACT_ATOMS: atom_id res chain seq x y z
N MET A 1 -13.16 13.66 4.44
CA MET A 1 -12.02 13.36 3.56
C MET A 1 -11.43 12.07 4.05
N SER A 2 -11.30 11.05 3.19
CA SER A 2 -10.64 9.79 3.57
C SER A 2 -9.18 10.06 3.90
N LYS A 3 -8.66 9.40 4.93
CA LYS A 3 -7.24 9.51 5.30
C LYS A 3 -6.41 8.92 4.14
N THR A 4 -5.32 9.58 3.76
CA THR A 4 -4.40 9.12 2.71
C THR A 4 -2.98 9.09 3.24
N LYS A 5 -2.13 8.29 2.61
CA LYS A 5 -0.70 8.23 2.88
C LYS A 5 0.08 8.16 1.57
N TYR A 6 1.35 8.54 1.62
CA TYR A 6 2.25 8.41 0.49
C TYR A 6 3.09 7.16 0.63
N ILE A 7 3.11 6.34 -0.42
CA ILE A 7 4.03 5.21 -0.52
C ILE A 7 5.12 5.50 -1.55
N LYS A 8 6.33 5.00 -1.28
CA LYS A 8 7.45 5.09 -2.21
C LYS A 8 7.32 3.98 -3.25
N VAL A 9 7.12 4.35 -4.51
CA VAL A 9 7.00 3.44 -5.64
C VAL A 9 8.28 3.51 -6.48
N PRO A 10 9.09 2.43 -6.53
CA PRO A 10 10.25 2.38 -7.41
C PRO A 10 9.83 2.51 -8.86
N VAL A 11 10.51 3.35 -9.61
CA VAL A 11 10.23 3.58 -11.03
C VAL A 11 10.44 2.31 -11.87
N ILE A 12 11.33 1.43 -11.41
CA ILE A 12 11.57 0.12 -12.02
C ILE A 12 10.39 -0.85 -11.84
N ASP A 13 9.63 -0.72 -10.74
CA ASP A 13 8.49 -1.59 -10.46
C ASP A 13 7.27 -1.10 -11.25
N ARG A 14 7.00 0.22 -11.19
CA ARG A 14 5.85 0.82 -11.87
C ARG A 14 6.05 2.33 -12.11
N MET A 15 5.66 2.78 -13.30
CA MET A 15 5.55 4.19 -13.66
C MET A 15 4.15 4.76 -13.35
N PRO A 16 3.99 6.08 -13.14
CA PRO A 16 2.68 6.65 -12.92
C PRO A 16 1.72 6.36 -14.08
N GLU A 17 0.44 6.18 -13.74
CA GLU A 17 -0.60 5.84 -14.71
C GLU A 17 -1.13 7.09 -15.43
N GLU A 18 -1.11 8.24 -14.78
CA GLU A 18 -1.70 9.48 -15.30
C GLU A 18 -0.64 10.56 -15.52
N ALA A 19 -0.83 11.43 -16.52
CA ALA A 19 0.05 12.57 -16.72
C ALA A 19 -0.23 13.67 -15.68
N ASN A 20 0.62 13.77 -14.66
CA ASN A 20 0.49 14.76 -13.59
C ASN A 20 1.86 15.21 -13.05
N CYS A 21 1.88 16.13 -12.09
CA CYS A 21 3.05 16.45 -11.29
C CYS A 21 3.13 15.49 -10.10
N TYR A 22 4.24 14.76 -9.99
CA TYR A 22 4.48 13.80 -8.92
C TYR A 22 5.65 14.24 -8.05
N LEU A 23 5.53 14.00 -6.75
CA LEU A 23 6.66 14.08 -5.85
C LEU A 23 7.61 12.91 -6.12
N THR A 24 8.90 13.18 -6.18
CA THR A 24 9.95 12.18 -6.39
C THR A 24 11.07 12.35 -5.37
N GLY A 25 12.01 11.40 -5.32
CA GLY A 25 13.19 11.51 -4.46
C GLY A 25 14.10 12.72 -4.73
N ILE A 26 13.91 13.41 -5.86
CA ILE A 26 14.71 14.58 -6.28
C ILE A 26 13.85 15.85 -6.44
N GLY A 27 12.60 15.82 -5.97
CA GLY A 27 11.66 16.95 -6.05
C GLY A 27 10.44 16.70 -6.94
N PRO A 28 9.54 17.68 -7.10
CA PRO A 28 8.36 17.56 -7.94
C PRO A 28 8.72 17.57 -9.43
N HIS A 29 8.15 16.64 -10.20
CA HIS A 29 8.40 16.52 -11.63
C HIS A 29 7.11 16.16 -12.38
N LYS A 30 6.96 16.72 -13.58
CA LYS A 30 5.85 16.38 -14.47
C LYS A 30 6.14 15.04 -15.13
N TYR A 31 5.20 14.12 -15.06
CA TYR A 31 5.25 12.88 -15.79
C TYR A 31 4.51 13.01 -17.12
N SER A 32 5.14 12.52 -18.19
CA SER A 32 4.54 12.38 -19.51
C SER A 32 4.19 10.92 -19.73
N GLN A 33 2.90 10.59 -19.68
CA GLN A 33 2.41 9.23 -19.94
C GLN A 33 2.75 8.77 -21.36
N THR A 34 2.66 9.67 -22.34
CA THR A 34 2.95 9.38 -23.76
C THR A 34 4.40 8.98 -23.99
N MET A 35 5.32 9.61 -23.28
CA MET A 35 6.75 9.35 -23.43
C MET A 35 7.31 8.43 -22.34
N ASN A 36 6.51 8.13 -21.32
CA ASN A 36 6.89 7.39 -20.11
C ASN A 36 8.15 7.95 -19.44
N ILE A 37 8.21 9.28 -19.25
CA ILE A 37 9.35 10.00 -18.66
C ILE A 37 8.92 11.09 -17.69
N PHE A 38 9.84 11.45 -16.79
CA PHE A 38 9.71 12.62 -15.94
C PHE A 38 10.48 13.81 -16.54
N ILE A 39 9.90 14.99 -16.38
CA ILE A 39 10.40 16.26 -16.92
C ILE A 39 10.39 17.29 -15.80
N ASN A 40 11.48 18.02 -15.63
CA ASN A 40 11.53 19.14 -14.66
C ASN A 40 10.93 20.42 -15.23
N GLU A 41 10.79 21.44 -14.39
CA GLU A 41 10.22 22.74 -14.78
C GLU A 41 10.94 23.43 -15.95
N ARG A 42 12.22 23.08 -16.17
CA ARG A 42 13.04 23.61 -17.28
C ARG A 42 12.88 22.82 -18.58
N GLY A 43 12.04 21.79 -18.61
CA GLY A 43 11.84 20.93 -19.77
C GLY A 43 12.89 19.83 -19.94
N ASN A 44 13.79 19.63 -18.98
CA ASN A 44 14.81 18.59 -19.05
C ASN A 44 14.26 17.24 -18.58
N ILE A 45 14.62 16.18 -19.29
CA ILE A 45 14.31 14.80 -18.89
C ILE A 45 15.08 14.50 -17.60
N VAL A 46 14.37 13.99 -16.60
CA VAL A 46 14.94 13.51 -15.36
C VAL A 46 14.60 12.03 -15.15
N LYS A 47 15.42 11.33 -14.37
CA LYS A 47 15.24 9.92 -14.06
C LYS A 47 15.25 9.72 -12.54
N PRO A 48 14.12 9.96 -11.85
CA PRO A 48 14.02 9.65 -10.44
C PRO A 48 14.07 8.13 -10.24
N ASN A 49 14.65 7.68 -9.11
CA ASN A 49 14.66 6.26 -8.75
C ASN A 49 13.27 5.78 -8.27
N TYR A 50 12.46 6.69 -7.74
CA TYR A 50 11.14 6.44 -7.19
C TYR A 50 10.27 7.70 -7.22
N TRP A 51 8.97 7.50 -7.20
CA TRP A 51 7.95 8.54 -7.01
C TRP A 51 7.07 8.20 -5.81
N PHE A 52 6.34 9.20 -5.31
CA PHE A 52 5.41 9.03 -4.20
C PHE A 52 3.99 8.97 -4.73
N GLU A 53 3.33 7.84 -4.46
CA GLU A 53 1.92 7.65 -4.79
C GLU A 53 1.07 7.92 -3.55
N GLU A 54 0.06 8.77 -3.71
CA GLU A 54 -0.97 8.95 -2.69
C GLU A 54 -1.96 7.79 -2.77
N VAL A 55 -2.05 7.03 -1.69
CA VAL A 55 -2.98 5.89 -1.56
C VAL A 55 -3.90 6.09 -0.37
N PRO A 56 -5.13 5.55 -0.40
CA PRO A 56 -6.01 5.53 0.76
C PRO A 56 -5.33 4.86 1.96
N ASP A 57 -5.36 5.54 3.11
CA ASP A 57 -4.88 4.99 4.37
C ASP A 57 -6.01 4.17 5.00
N ARG A 58 -5.97 2.87 4.77
CA ARG A 58 -6.95 1.88 5.24
C ARG A 58 -6.42 1.01 6.37
N GLU A 59 -5.39 1.44 7.10
CA GLU A 59 -4.80 0.66 8.19
C GLU A 59 -5.84 0.27 9.25
N GLN A 60 -6.69 1.23 9.63
CA GLN A 60 -7.74 1.00 10.61
C GLN A 60 -8.82 0.02 10.09
N GLU A 61 -9.29 0.20 8.85
CA GLU A 61 -10.28 -0.70 8.24
C GLU A 61 -9.74 -2.14 8.13
N MET A 62 -8.46 -2.28 7.75
CA MET A 62 -7.79 -3.57 7.67
C MET A 62 -7.65 -4.23 9.05
N LYS A 63 -7.28 -3.46 10.07
CA LYS A 63 -7.21 -3.93 11.46
C LYS A 63 -8.57 -4.42 11.95
N GLU A 64 -9.63 -3.64 11.76
CA GLU A 64 -10.99 -4.02 12.16
C GLU A 64 -11.48 -5.30 11.45
N MET A 65 -11.15 -5.45 10.15
CA MET A 65 -11.48 -6.68 9.42
C MET A 65 -10.71 -7.90 9.94
N LEU A 66 -9.43 -7.75 10.28
CA LEU A 66 -8.62 -8.82 10.85
C LEU A 66 -9.09 -9.21 12.25
N GLU A 67 -9.42 -8.24 13.11
CA GLU A 67 -10.01 -8.50 14.44
C GLU A 67 -11.33 -9.27 14.31
N LYS A 68 -12.20 -8.86 13.38
CA LYS A 68 -13.47 -9.56 13.10
C LYS A 68 -13.25 -10.97 12.55
N ALA A 69 -12.20 -11.18 11.75
CA ALA A 69 -11.85 -12.50 11.24
C ALA A 69 -11.36 -13.40 12.39
N ARG A 70 -10.44 -12.91 13.23
CA ARG A 70 -9.96 -13.59 14.44
C ARG A 70 -11.12 -14.06 15.31
N ASP A 71 -12.06 -13.16 15.63
CA ASP A 71 -13.19 -13.46 16.52
C ASP A 71 -14.10 -14.55 15.94
N LYS A 72 -14.39 -14.49 14.63
CA LYS A 72 -15.16 -15.55 13.94
C LYS A 72 -14.42 -16.89 13.94
N PHE A 73 -13.10 -16.89 13.77
CA PHE A 73 -12.32 -18.12 13.80
C PHE A 73 -12.24 -18.70 15.21
N LEU A 74 -12.18 -17.87 16.26
CA LEU A 74 -12.29 -18.31 17.65
C LEU A 74 -13.61 -19.03 17.87
N ASP A 75 -14.73 -18.42 17.48
CA ASP A 75 -16.06 -19.03 17.58
C ASP A 75 -16.13 -20.39 16.84
N LEU A 76 -15.55 -20.48 15.64
CA LEU A 76 -15.53 -21.71 14.83
C LEU A 76 -14.65 -22.83 15.44
N LYS A 77 -13.53 -22.48 16.06
CA LYS A 77 -12.61 -23.44 16.71
C LYS A 77 -13.27 -24.14 17.90
N TYR A 78 -14.12 -23.44 18.65
CA TYR A 78 -14.88 -24.05 19.74
C TYR A 78 -15.86 -25.14 19.26
N ASP A 79 -16.33 -25.04 18.02
CA ASP A 79 -17.30 -25.99 17.44
C ASP A 79 -16.67 -27.18 16.72
N LYS A 80 -15.43 -27.05 16.24
CA LYS A 80 -14.74 -28.09 15.44
C LYS A 80 -13.25 -28.11 15.78
N ASP A 81 -12.79 -29.24 16.30
CA ASP A 81 -11.37 -29.53 16.53
C ASP A 81 -10.65 -29.64 15.18
N MET A 82 -10.20 -28.49 14.65
CA MET A 82 -9.63 -28.34 13.31
C MET A 82 -8.27 -27.63 13.41
N PRO A 83 -7.14 -28.34 13.22
CA PRO A 83 -5.81 -27.78 13.38
C PRO A 83 -5.50 -26.66 12.35
N GLU A 84 -6.10 -26.68 11.17
CA GLU A 84 -5.94 -25.63 10.14
C GLU A 84 -6.47 -24.27 10.63
N LEU A 85 -7.43 -24.26 11.56
CA LEU A 85 -7.95 -23.02 12.16
C LEU A 85 -6.96 -22.40 13.15
N GLU A 86 -6.10 -23.20 13.79
CA GLU A 86 -5.06 -22.69 14.67
C GLU A 86 -3.99 -21.95 13.87
N GLU A 87 -3.57 -22.51 12.74
CA GLU A 87 -2.58 -21.91 11.85
C GLU A 87 -3.06 -20.54 11.32
N ILE A 88 -4.31 -20.47 10.84
CA ILE A 88 -4.91 -19.22 10.35
C ILE A 88 -5.04 -18.18 11.47
N GLN A 89 -5.36 -18.59 12.71
CA GLN A 89 -5.40 -17.68 13.84
C GLN A 89 -4.03 -17.08 14.15
N CYS A 90 -2.97 -17.91 14.16
CA CYS A 90 -1.60 -17.43 14.37
C CYS A 90 -1.19 -16.41 13.30
N GLU A 91 -1.48 -16.67 12.02
CA GLU A 91 -1.21 -15.73 10.94
C GLU A 91 -1.95 -14.38 11.13
N ILE A 92 -3.22 -14.42 11.54
CA ILE A 92 -3.99 -13.19 11.81
C ILE A 92 -3.38 -12.40 12.97
N GLU A 93 -2.94 -13.06 14.04
CA GLU A 93 -2.29 -12.40 15.18
C GLU A 93 -0.94 -11.78 14.80
N GLU A 94 -0.13 -12.46 13.99
CA GLU A 94 1.11 -11.91 13.47
C GLU A 94 0.86 -10.65 12.62
N LEU A 95 -0.13 -10.70 11.72
CA LEU A 95 -0.53 -9.54 10.91
C LEU A 95 -1.00 -8.38 11.78
N LEU A 96 -1.88 -8.62 12.77
CA LEU A 96 -2.35 -7.59 13.70
C LEU A 96 -1.19 -6.94 14.47
N ASN A 97 -0.20 -7.72 14.89
CA ASN A 97 0.98 -7.22 15.59
C ASN A 97 1.94 -6.41 14.70
N SER A 98 1.92 -6.65 13.39
CA SER A 98 2.71 -5.89 12.40
C SER A 98 2.12 -4.51 12.09
N ILE A 99 0.81 -4.34 12.28
CA ILE A 99 0.08 -3.08 12.13
C ILE A 99 0.21 -2.29 13.44
N LYS A 100 1.36 -1.66 13.66
CA LYS A 100 1.63 -0.76 14.80
C LYS A 100 1.46 0.71 14.44
#